data_AF-A0A9N8EXB3-F1
#
_entry.id   AF-A0A9N8EXB3-F1
#
_cell.length_a   1.000
_cell.length_b   1.000
_cell.length_c   1.000
_cell.angle_alpha   90.00
_cell.angle_beta   90.00
_cell.angle_gamma   90.00
#
_symmetry.space_group_name_H-M   'P 1'
#
loop_
_entity.id
_entity.type
_entity.pdbx_description
1 polymer ?
#
loop_
_entity_poly.entity_id
_entity_poly.type
_entity_poly.pdbx_seq_one_letter_code
_entity_poly.pdbx_strand_id
1 'polypeptide(L)'
;MALESKWAREMVPWDDYTCSEAARNGRLEILKWARENGCPWDDYTCSQAAGRGHLEVLKWARENGCPWNERTCSEAAKTGHLEILKWARENGCPWNDYTCRWAAAGGHLEVLKWARANGCP
;
A
#
# COMPACT_ATOMS: atom_id res chain seq x y z
N MET A 1 1.28 35.93 -24.67
CA MET A 1 0.81 35.64 -23.29
C MET A 1 1.40 34.32 -22.83
N ALA A 2 2.62 34.33 -22.29
CA ALA A 2 3.29 33.13 -21.79
C ALA A 2 4.13 33.53 -20.57
N LEU A 3 3.47 33.73 -19.43
CA LEU A 3 4.11 34.17 -18.18
C LEU A 3 3.58 33.42 -16.95
N GLU A 4 3.28 32.11 -17.08
CA GLU A 4 2.96 31.27 -15.90
C GLU A 4 3.95 30.12 -15.66
N SER A 5 5.10 30.09 -16.33
CA SER A 5 5.99 28.92 -16.32
C SER A 5 7.34 29.10 -15.61
N LYS A 6 7.60 30.25 -14.96
CA LYS A 6 8.92 30.53 -14.36
C LYS A 6 9.03 30.53 -12.84
N TRP A 7 7.94 30.33 -12.09
CA TRP A 7 8.00 30.40 -10.61
C TRP A 7 7.25 29.29 -9.84
N ALA A 8 6.64 28.30 -10.49
CA ALA A 8 5.83 27.27 -9.80
C ALA A 8 6.58 25.97 -9.43
N ARG A 9 7.87 25.82 -9.78
CA ARG A 9 8.59 24.52 -9.72
C ARG A 9 9.84 24.49 -8.84
N GLU A 10 10.06 25.51 -8.02
CA GLU A 10 11.17 25.54 -7.03
C GLU A 10 10.69 25.26 -5.59
N MET A 11 9.54 24.61 -5.41
CA MET A 11 9.11 24.10 -4.11
C MET A 11 9.49 22.62 -4.01
N VAL A 12 10.29 22.30 -2.99
CA VAL A 12 10.70 20.98 -2.45
C VAL A 12 10.37 19.78 -3.34
N PRO A 13 11.37 19.03 -3.86
CA PRO A 13 11.11 17.85 -4.68
C PRO A 13 10.13 16.93 -3.95
N TRP A 14 8.96 16.69 -4.55
CA TRP A 14 8.02 15.71 -4.04
C TRP A 14 8.73 14.36 -3.96
N ASP A 15 8.88 13.83 -2.76
CA ASP A 15 9.41 12.50 -2.51
C ASP A 15 8.26 11.49 -2.36
N ASP A 16 8.60 10.21 -2.44
CA ASP A 16 7.66 9.09 -2.30
C ASP A 16 6.95 9.06 -0.92
N TYR A 17 7.50 9.79 0.05
CA TYR A 17 6.92 10.00 1.37
C TYR A 17 5.51 10.59 1.31
N THR A 18 5.25 11.54 0.40
CA THR A 18 3.92 12.17 0.29
C THR A 18 2.84 11.15 -0.08
N CYS A 19 3.12 10.28 -1.06
CA CYS A 19 2.19 9.22 -1.46
C CYS A 19 2.01 8.17 -0.36
N SER A 20 3.10 7.74 0.27
CA SER A 20 3.02 6.73 1.33
C SER A 20 2.30 7.24 2.58
N GLU A 21 2.41 8.53 2.92
CA GLU A 21 1.65 9.14 4.01
C GLU A 21 0.16 9.30 3.67
N ALA A 22 -0.18 9.72 2.45
CA ALA A 22 -1.57 9.74 2.01
C ALA A 22 -2.18 8.34 2.09
N ALA A 23 -1.43 7.32 1.67
CA ALA A 23 -1.85 5.93 1.72
C ALA A 23 -2.00 5.40 3.16
N ARG A 24 -1.04 5.70 4.03
CA ARG A 24 -1.06 5.34 5.46
C ARG A 24 -2.28 5.89 6.20
N ASN A 25 -2.74 7.08 5.81
CA ASN A 25 -3.88 7.76 6.44
C ASN A 25 -5.21 7.54 5.69
N GLY A 26 -5.24 6.71 4.65
CA GLY A 26 -6.47 6.40 3.91
C GLY A 26 -6.99 7.55 3.06
N ARG A 27 -6.15 8.56 2.76
CA ARG A 27 -6.55 9.80 2.09
C ARG A 27 -6.48 9.64 0.56
N LEU A 28 -7.41 8.87 0.00
CA LEU A 28 -7.46 8.54 -1.43
C LEU A 28 -7.39 9.78 -2.34
N GLU A 29 -8.16 10.81 -2.05
CA GLU A 29 -8.21 12.01 -2.89
C GLU A 29 -6.89 12.80 -2.86
N ILE A 30 -6.17 12.80 -1.73
CA ILE A 30 -4.83 13.40 -1.65
C ILE A 30 -3.83 12.56 -2.43
N LEU A 31 -3.92 11.23 -2.35
CA LEU A 31 -3.07 10.33 -3.11
C LEU A 31 -3.27 10.52 -4.62
N LYS A 32 -4.51 10.60 -5.10
CA LYS A 32 -4.84 10.91 -6.50
C LYS A 32 -4.22 12.23 -6.93
N TRP A 33 -4.47 13.29 -6.17
CA TRP A 33 -3.94 14.63 -6.46
C TRP A 33 -2.41 14.63 -6.52
N ALA A 34 -1.73 13.98 -5.57
CA ALA A 34 -0.27 13.90 -5.55
C ALA A 34 0.26 13.19 -6.81
N ARG A 35 -0.40 12.12 -7.24
CA ARG A 35 -0.02 11.35 -8.43
C ARG A 35 -0.26 12.11 -9.73
N GLU A 36 -1.36 12.84 -9.84
CA GLU A 36 -1.62 13.73 -10.99
C GLU A 36 -0.58 14.85 -11.11
N ASN A 37 0.01 15.28 -9.99
CA ASN A 37 1.09 16.28 -9.95
C ASN A 37 2.50 15.67 -10.09
N GLY A 38 2.61 14.37 -10.40
CA GLY A 38 3.89 13.71 -10.67
C GLY A 38 4.70 13.32 -9.43
N CYS A 39 4.10 13.34 -8.23
CA CYS A 39 4.74 12.81 -7.03
C CYS A 39 5.12 11.33 -7.26
N PRO A 40 6.36 10.88 -7.00
CA PRO A 40 6.74 9.48 -7.12
C PRO A 40 6.05 8.62 -6.05
N TRP A 41 6.04 7.31 -6.26
CA TRP A 41 5.61 6.29 -5.28
C TRP A 41 6.46 5.03 -5.44
N ASP A 42 6.37 4.16 -4.45
CA ASP A 42 7.07 2.88 -4.37
C ASP A 42 6.18 1.82 -3.70
N ASP A 43 6.73 0.62 -3.43
CA ASP A 43 5.98 -0.45 -2.77
C ASP A 43 5.55 -0.11 -1.35
N TYR A 44 6.21 0.88 -0.72
CA TYR A 44 5.86 1.34 0.61
C TYR A 44 4.45 1.93 0.63
N THR A 45 4.04 2.64 -0.43
CA THR A 45 2.69 3.18 -0.59
C THR A 45 1.61 2.09 -0.45
N CYS A 46 1.75 0.98 -1.19
CA CYS A 46 0.84 -0.16 -1.08
C CYS A 46 0.90 -0.80 0.33
N SER A 47 2.11 -1.00 0.88
CA SER A 47 2.25 -1.64 2.19
C SER A 47 1.63 -0.82 3.34
N GLN A 48 1.71 0.51 3.28
CA GLN A 48 1.09 1.40 4.25
C GLN A 48 -0.43 1.35 4.17
N ALA A 49 -1.00 1.40 2.96
CA ALA A 49 -2.45 1.24 2.78
C ALA A 49 -2.94 -0.12 3.31
N ALA A 50 -2.20 -1.18 3.00
CA ALA A 50 -2.54 -2.54 3.41
C ALA A 50 -2.46 -2.74 4.93
N GLY A 51 -1.36 -2.31 5.55
CA GLY A 51 -1.16 -2.41 6.99
C GLY A 51 -2.11 -1.55 7.82
N ARG A 52 -2.68 -0.49 7.24
CA ARG A 52 -3.60 0.44 7.91
C ARG A 52 -5.08 0.17 7.63
N GLY A 53 -5.40 -0.85 6.84
CA GLY A 53 -6.79 -1.25 6.61
C GLY A 53 -7.49 -0.47 5.50
N HIS A 54 -6.74 0.21 4.63
CA HIS A 54 -7.27 1.08 3.58
C HIS A 54 -7.38 0.36 2.22
N LEU A 55 -8.31 -0.60 2.12
CA LEU A 55 -8.49 -1.43 0.92
C LEU A 55 -8.74 -0.61 -0.36
N GLU A 56 -9.59 0.41 -0.31
CA GLU A 56 -9.91 1.23 -1.49
C GLU A 56 -8.70 2.04 -1.97
N VAL A 57 -7.84 2.47 -1.04
CA VAL A 57 -6.58 3.12 -1.40
C VAL A 57 -5.61 2.14 -2.05
N LEU A 58 -5.50 0.93 -1.50
CA LEU A 58 -4.66 -0.12 -2.06
C LEU A 58 -5.11 -0.53 -3.47
N LYS A 59 -6.42 -0.72 -3.68
CA LYS A 59 -7.02 -1.02 -4.99
C LYS A 59 -6.65 0.06 -6.01
N TRP A 60 -6.94 1.31 -5.70
CA TRP A 60 -6.65 2.42 -6.59
C TRP A 60 -5.15 2.55 -6.90
N ALA A 61 -4.29 2.47 -5.88
CA ALA A 61 -2.85 2.53 -6.07
C ALA A 61 -2.38 1.41 -7.01
N ARG A 62 -2.89 0.18 -6.82
CA ARG A 62 -2.53 -0.96 -7.66
C ARG A 62 -2.99 -0.81 -9.11
N GLU A 63 -4.25 -0.40 -9.31
CA GLU A 63 -4.83 -0.17 -10.64
C GLU A 63 -4.08 0.90 -11.43
N ASN A 64 -3.47 1.86 -10.73
CA ASN A 64 -2.67 2.92 -11.34
C ASN A 64 -1.17 2.60 -11.45
N GLY A 65 -0.78 1.34 -11.20
CA GLY A 65 0.58 0.86 -11.45
C GLY A 65 1.55 1.11 -10.28
N CYS A 66 1.06 1.39 -9.08
CA CYS A 66 1.92 1.39 -7.90
C CYS A 66 2.53 -0.02 -7.71
N PRO A 67 3.86 -0.13 -7.54
CA PRO A 67 4.47 -1.41 -7.25
C PRO A 67 4.03 -1.92 -5.87
N TRP A 68 4.21 -3.22 -5.67
CA TRP A 68 4.00 -3.88 -4.39
C TRP A 68 4.97 -5.07 -4.27
N ASN A 69 5.17 -5.55 -3.06
CA ASN A 69 5.94 -6.76 -2.76
C ASN A 69 5.33 -7.49 -1.55
N GLU A 70 6.04 -8.50 -1.03
CA GLU A 70 5.63 -9.33 0.10
C GLU A 70 5.34 -8.51 1.37
N ARG A 71 5.90 -7.29 1.48
CA ARG A 71 5.60 -6.36 2.58
C ARG A 71 4.12 -6.02 2.63
N THR A 72 3.45 -5.91 1.49
CA THR A 72 2.01 -5.59 1.42
C THR A 72 1.17 -6.66 2.13
N CYS A 73 1.40 -7.93 1.80
CA CYS A 73 0.73 -9.05 2.45
C CYS A 73 1.09 -9.16 3.93
N SER A 74 2.38 -9.03 4.25
CA SER A 74 2.86 -9.22 5.62
C SER A 74 2.45 -8.09 6.57
N GLU A 75 2.34 -6.84 6.12
CA GLU A 75 1.78 -5.74 6.92
C GLU A 75 0.26 -5.89 7.12
N ALA A 76 -0.51 -6.26 6.09
CA ALA A 76 -1.93 -6.59 6.27
C ALA A 76 -2.13 -7.74 7.27
N ALA A 77 -1.24 -8.73 7.24
CA ALA A 77 -1.29 -9.86 8.13
C ALA A 77 -0.93 -9.49 9.58
N LYS A 78 0.10 -8.65 9.75
CA LYS A 78 0.56 -8.13 11.04
C LYS A 78 -0.51 -7.36 11.80
N THR A 79 -1.40 -6.68 11.09
CA THR A 79 -2.46 -5.83 11.68
C THR A 79 -3.85 -6.45 11.61
N GLY A 80 -3.97 -7.68 11.09
CA GLY A 80 -5.19 -8.46 11.15
C GLY A 80 -6.20 -8.17 10.03
N HIS A 81 -5.80 -7.47 8.97
CA HIS A 81 -6.66 -7.09 7.86
C HIS A 81 -6.84 -8.23 6.86
N LEU A 82 -7.59 -9.27 7.25
CA LEU A 82 -7.81 -10.48 6.45
C LEU A 82 -8.36 -10.20 5.05
N GLU A 83 -9.37 -9.33 4.93
CA GLU A 83 -9.98 -9.03 3.62
C GLU A 83 -9.00 -8.33 2.66
N ILE A 84 -8.09 -7.52 3.20
CA ILE A 84 -7.01 -6.93 2.39
C ILE A 84 -6.01 -7.99 1.96
N LEU A 85 -5.62 -8.89 2.86
CA LEU A 85 -4.69 -9.97 2.53
C LEU A 85 -5.27 -10.89 1.43
N LYS A 86 -6.55 -11.25 1.54
CA LYS A 86 -7.27 -12.02 0.51
C LYS A 86 -7.23 -11.31 -0.83
N TRP A 87 -7.68 -10.06 -0.87
CA TRP A 87 -7.72 -9.29 -2.11
C TRP A 87 -6.32 -9.12 -2.71
N ALA A 88 -5.31 -8.79 -1.91
CA ALA A 88 -3.94 -8.65 -2.39
C ALA A 88 -3.44 -9.97 -3.00
N ARG A 89 -3.73 -11.11 -2.36
CA ARG A 89 -3.32 -12.41 -2.85
C ARG A 89 -4.02 -12.80 -4.15
N GLU A 90 -5.33 -12.60 -4.24
CA GLU A 90 -6.14 -12.86 -5.44
C GLU A 90 -5.67 -12.03 -6.65
N ASN A 91 -5.12 -10.84 -6.39
CA ASN A 91 -4.59 -9.95 -7.43
C ASN A 91 -3.10 -10.16 -7.71
N GLY A 92 -2.49 -11.23 -7.18
CA GLY A 92 -1.12 -11.63 -7.52
C GLY A 92 -0.03 -10.93 -6.72
N CYS A 93 -0.36 -10.28 -5.59
CA CYS A 93 0.66 -9.81 -4.67
C CYS A 93 1.47 -11.02 -4.15
N PRO A 94 2.82 -10.96 -4.19
CA PRO A 94 3.64 -12.00 -3.60
C PRO A 94 3.49 -11.99 -2.08
N TRP A 95 3.82 -13.12 -1.47
CA TRP A 95 3.89 -13.30 -0.02
C TRP A 95 5.07 -14.20 0.33
N ASN A 96 5.51 -14.16 1.58
CA ASN A 96 6.52 -15.06 2.13
C ASN A 96 6.17 -15.43 3.58
N ASP A 97 7.09 -16.14 4.26
CA ASP A 97 6.94 -16.66 5.62
C ASP A 97 6.67 -15.56 6.66
N TYR A 98 7.07 -14.31 6.36
CA TYR A 98 6.75 -13.16 7.20
C TYR A 98 5.24 -12.93 7.33
N THR A 99 4.44 -13.28 6.31
CA THR A 99 2.97 -13.16 6.38
C THR A 99 2.42 -13.97 7.55
N CYS A 100 2.78 -15.27 7.64
CA CYS A 100 2.40 -16.12 8.75
C CYS A 100 3.03 -15.68 10.07
N ARG A 101 4.32 -15.33 10.05
CA ARG A 101 5.07 -14.91 11.25
C ARG A 101 4.42 -13.69 11.91
N TRP A 102 4.07 -12.68 11.12
CA TRP A 102 3.48 -11.45 11.65
C TRP A 102 2.01 -11.60 12.00
N ALA A 103 1.23 -12.43 11.28
CA ALA A 103 -0.12 -12.79 11.72
C ALA A 103 -0.10 -13.44 13.11
N ALA A 104 0.84 -14.36 13.35
CA ALA A 104 1.02 -15.00 14.65
C ALA A 104 1.46 -13.99 15.73
N ALA A 105 2.46 -13.15 15.42
CA ALA A 105 2.96 -12.13 16.35
C ALA A 105 1.89 -11.09 16.74
N GLY A 106 1.01 -10.72 15.81
CA GLY A 106 -0.14 -9.84 16.06
C GLY A 106 -1.33 -10.53 16.74
N GLY A 107 -1.28 -11.85 16.98
CA GLY A 107 -2.39 -12.60 17.55
C GLY A 107 -3.58 -12.78 16.60
N HIS A 108 -3.40 -12.58 15.31
CA HIS A 108 -4.45 -12.62 14.30
C HIS A 108 -4.69 -14.05 13.79
N LEU A 109 -5.31 -14.87 14.65
CA LEU A 109 -5.50 -16.30 14.41
C LEU A 109 -6.22 -16.61 13.09
N GLU A 110 -7.26 -15.86 12.75
CA GLU A 110 -8.02 -16.09 11.51
C GLU A 110 -7.21 -15.76 10.25
N VAL A 111 -6.35 -14.73 10.32
CA VAL A 111 -5.39 -14.43 9.25
C VAL A 111 -4.39 -15.57 9.10
N LEU A 112 -3.81 -16.04 10.20
CA LEU A 112 -2.83 -17.13 10.18
C LEU A 112 -3.42 -18.42 9.61
N LYS A 113 -4.63 -18.81 10.06
CA LYS A 113 -5.35 -19.98 9.55
C LYS A 113 -5.58 -19.86 8.05
N TRP A 114 -6.09 -18.73 7.59
CA TRP A 114 -6.35 -18.51 6.18
C TRP A 114 -5.05 -18.54 5.35
N ALA A 115 -4.00 -17.85 5.79
CA ALA A 115 -2.72 -17.82 5.09
C ALA A 115 -2.11 -19.23 4.95
N ARG A 116 -2.13 -20.03 6.03
CA ARG A 116 -1.65 -21.43 5.99
C ARG A 116 -2.51 -22.32 5.10
N ALA A 117 -3.84 -22.19 5.17
CA ALA A 117 -4.75 -22.95 4.32
C ALA A 117 -4.58 -22.66 2.82
N ASN A 118 -4.07 -21.47 2.47
CA ASN A 118 -3.86 -21.05 1.09
C ASN A 118 -2.40 -21.18 0.62
N GLY A 119 -1.56 -21.92 1.36
CA GLY A 119 -0.20 -22.25 0.92
C GLY A 119 0.83 -21.13 1.12
N CYS A 120 0.60 -20.21 2.06
CA CYS A 120 1.67 -19.32 2.50
C CYS A 120 2.82 -20.15 3.13
N PRO A 121 4.07 -19.95 2.68
CA PRO A 121 5.23 -20.68 3.20
C PRO A 121 5.42 -20.50 4.71
#